data_AF-A0A8X7RS02-F1
#
_entry.id   AF-A0A8X7RS02-F1
#
_cell.length_a   1.000
_cell.length_b   1.000
_cell.length_c   1.000
_cell.angle_alpha   90.00
_cell.angle_beta   90.00
_cell.angle_gamma   90.00
#
_symmetry.space_group_name_H-M   'P 1'
#
loop_
_entity.id
_entity.type
_entity.pdbx_description
1 polymer ?
#
loop_
_entity_poly.entity_id
_entity_poly.type
_entity_poly.pdbx_seq_one_letter_code
_entity_poly.pdbx_strand_id
1 'polypeptide(L)'
;MSKAARESMLLSNYEVYSIPGDLHELYNSGVVEPDIEFTGKLWVDLYMYAIYHCDGLMLCQTEDNPRLVVWNPCTGQTRLIEPRTFYSNYDRCALGYSSTSSRRSYKILRCCSYRNDKRVKVVESEIYEISSDSWMRSSPCHALLPGQM
;
A
#
# COMPACT_ATOMS: atom_id res chain seq x y z
N MET A 1 -23.65 -5.11 -27.09
CA MET A 1 -23.11 -4.49 -25.86
C MET A 1 -21.80 -5.20 -25.55
N SER A 2 -20.65 -4.52 -25.67
CA SER A 2 -19.36 -5.11 -25.30
C SER A 2 -19.31 -5.27 -23.78
N LYS A 3 -19.16 -6.50 -23.29
CA LYS A 3 -18.89 -6.78 -21.88
C LYS A 3 -17.54 -6.11 -21.55
N ALA A 4 -17.47 -5.30 -20.50
CA ALA A 4 -16.21 -4.72 -20.07
C ALA A 4 -15.23 -5.84 -19.72
N ALA A 5 -14.02 -5.78 -20.25
CA ALA A 5 -12.96 -6.70 -19.85
C ALA A 5 -12.71 -6.50 -18.35
N ARG A 6 -12.77 -7.59 -17.57
CA ARG A 6 -12.44 -7.59 -16.15
C ARG A 6 -11.02 -8.12 -16.03
N GLU A 7 -10.15 -7.40 -15.34
CA GLU A 7 -8.83 -7.88 -14.96
C GLU A 7 -8.83 -8.14 -13.46
N SER A 8 -8.25 -9.27 -13.07
CA SER A 8 -8.02 -9.64 -11.68
C SER A 8 -6.56 -9.38 -11.32
N MET A 9 -6.32 -8.94 -10.08
CA MET A 9 -4.97 -8.77 -9.58
C MET A 9 -4.68 -9.76 -8.46
N LEU A 10 -3.55 -10.44 -8.56
CA LEU A 10 -3.06 -11.38 -7.57
C LEU A 10 -1.78 -10.83 -6.93
N LEU A 11 -1.68 -10.93 -5.62
CA LEU A 11 -0.44 -10.65 -4.88
C LEU A 11 0.17 -11.97 -4.43
N SER A 12 1.37 -12.29 -4.90
CA SER A 12 2.10 -13.51 -4.54
C SER A 12 3.57 -13.20 -4.35
N ASN A 13 4.17 -13.63 -3.24
CA ASN A 13 5.60 -13.43 -2.95
C ASN A 13 6.09 -11.96 -3.11
N TYR A 14 5.29 -10.99 -2.67
CA TYR A 14 5.55 -9.55 -2.83
C TYR A 14 5.60 -9.06 -4.28
N GLU A 15 5.15 -9.87 -5.23
CA GLU A 15 4.98 -9.50 -6.63
C GLU A 15 3.49 -9.39 -6.96
N VAL A 16 3.16 -8.43 -7.81
CA VAL A 16 1.78 -8.17 -8.21
C VAL A 16 1.56 -8.64 -9.64
N TYR A 17 0.50 -9.41 -9.79
CA TYR A 17 0.15 -10.06 -11.04
C TYR A 17 -1.19 -9.58 -11.60
N SER A 18 -1.26 -9.05 -12.82
CA SER A 18 -2.52 -8.88 -13.58
C SER A 18 -2.85 -10.15 -14.35
N ILE A 19 -4.10 -10.57 -14.25
CA ILE A 19 -4.66 -11.75 -14.90
C ILE A 19 -5.90 -11.30 -15.67
N PRO A 20 -5.97 -11.51 -16.99
CA PRO A 20 -7.18 -11.23 -17.74
C PRO A 20 -8.32 -12.17 -17.29
N GLY A 21 -9.48 -11.59 -16.97
CA GLY A 21 -10.68 -12.31 -16.52
C GLY A 21 -11.02 -12.12 -15.04
N ASP A 22 -12.15 -12.68 -14.61
CA ASP A 22 -12.57 -12.76 -13.20
C ASP A 22 -12.09 -14.10 -12.60
N LEU A 23 -11.17 -14.03 -11.63
CA LEU A 23 -10.65 -15.22 -10.94
C LEU A 23 -11.74 -16.05 -10.27
N HIS A 24 -12.81 -15.40 -9.77
CA HIS A 24 -13.94 -16.12 -9.16
C HIS A 24 -14.73 -16.91 -10.21
N GLU A 25 -14.89 -16.37 -11.42
CA GLU A 25 -15.51 -17.12 -12.53
C GLU A 25 -14.62 -18.27 -12.99
N LEU A 26 -13.30 -18.05 -13.08
CA LEU A 26 -12.33 -19.08 -13.48
C LEU A 26 -12.31 -20.26 -12.49
N TYR A 27 -12.25 -19.98 -11.19
CA TYR A 27 -12.26 -21.01 -10.15
C TYR A 27 -13.55 -21.86 -10.19
N ASN A 28 -14.70 -21.21 -10.38
CA ASN A 28 -15.99 -21.90 -10.42
C ASN A 28 -16.29 -22.59 -11.76
N SER A 29 -15.48 -22.36 -12.80
CA SER A 29 -15.67 -22.97 -14.13
C SER A 29 -15.22 -24.44 -14.21
N GLY A 30 -14.58 -24.97 -13.16
CA GLY A 30 -14.11 -26.36 -13.12
C GLY A 30 -12.87 -26.63 -13.98
N VAL A 31 -12.24 -25.58 -14.53
CA VAL A 31 -10.94 -25.66 -15.20
C VAL A 31 -9.88 -25.92 -14.14
N VAL A 32 -9.31 -27.12 -14.18
CA VAL A 32 -8.42 -27.67 -13.12
C VAL A 32 -7.13 -26.85 -12.98
N GLU A 33 -6.66 -26.23 -14.05
CA GLU A 33 -5.56 -25.27 -14.05
C GLU A 33 -5.83 -24.28 -15.19
N PRO A 34 -6.39 -23.08 -14.94
CA PRO A 34 -6.43 -22.08 -15.99
C PRO A 34 -4.99 -21.72 -16.35
N ASP A 35 -4.66 -21.74 -17.64
CA ASP A 35 -3.41 -21.17 -18.15
C ASP A 35 -3.43 -19.67 -17.88
N ILE A 36 -2.96 -19.29 -16.69
CA ILE A 36 -2.84 -17.91 -16.26
C ILE A 36 -1.60 -17.35 -16.95
N GLU A 37 -1.81 -16.76 -18.12
CA GLU A 37 -0.77 -15.96 -18.75
C GLU A 37 -0.61 -14.67 -17.96
N PHE A 38 0.54 -14.54 -17.31
CA PHE A 38 0.85 -13.33 -16.58
C PHE A 38 1.32 -12.25 -17.55
N THR A 39 0.42 -11.37 -17.95
CA THR A 39 0.68 -10.41 -19.06
C THR A 39 1.51 -9.20 -18.66
N GLY A 40 1.87 -9.03 -17.38
CA GLY A 40 2.66 -7.87 -16.97
C GLY A 40 3.28 -7.95 -15.57
N LYS A 41 4.59 -8.26 -15.50
CA LYS A 41 5.40 -8.01 -14.31
C LYS A 41 5.56 -6.51 -14.12
N LEU A 42 4.75 -5.93 -13.23
CA LEU A 42 4.62 -4.48 -13.18
C LEU A 42 5.71 -3.76 -12.38
N TRP A 43 6.66 -4.52 -11.83
CA TRP A 43 7.88 -3.95 -11.28
C TRP A 43 9.09 -4.79 -11.65
N VAL A 44 9.92 -4.24 -12.53
CA VAL A 44 11.27 -4.73 -12.80
C VAL A 44 12.20 -3.89 -11.91
N ASP A 45 12.96 -4.56 -11.04
CA ASP A 45 14.13 -4.05 -10.29
C ASP A 45 13.97 -3.38 -8.90
N LEU A 46 12.83 -3.48 -8.19
CA LEU A 46 12.82 -3.18 -6.76
C LEU A 46 12.26 -4.35 -5.97
N TYR A 47 13.08 -4.85 -5.03
CA TYR A 47 12.64 -5.78 -4.00
C TYR A 47 11.61 -5.07 -3.12
N MET A 48 10.36 -5.48 -3.27
CA MET A 48 9.24 -4.99 -2.48
C MET A 48 9.21 -5.74 -1.15
N TYR A 49 9.29 -5.00 -0.05
CA TYR A 49 9.22 -5.54 1.30
C TYR A 49 7.77 -5.67 1.80
N ALA A 50 6.91 -4.71 1.44
CA ALA A 50 5.53 -4.68 1.88
C ALA A 50 4.61 -4.04 0.84
N ILE A 51 3.40 -4.59 0.72
CA ILE A 51 2.35 -4.09 -0.16
C ILE A 51 1.06 -3.98 0.64
N TYR A 52 0.43 -2.81 0.54
CA TYR A 52 -0.87 -2.51 1.14
C TYR A 52 -1.82 -2.10 0.02
N HIS A 53 -3.10 -2.43 0.14
CA HIS A 53 -4.08 -2.07 -0.88
C HIS A 53 -5.35 -1.48 -0.26
N CYS A 54 -5.98 -0.58 -1.00
CA CYS A 54 -7.27 0.01 -0.65
C CYS A 54 -8.01 0.36 -1.95
N ASP A 55 -9.16 -0.27 -2.19
CA ASP A 55 -10.05 0.10 -3.31
C ASP A 55 -9.35 0.09 -4.68
N GLY A 56 -8.55 -0.94 -4.94
CA GLY A 56 -7.77 -1.11 -6.18
C GLY A 56 -6.50 -0.27 -6.27
N LEU A 57 -6.26 0.65 -5.34
CA LEU A 57 -5.01 1.40 -5.24
C LEU A 57 -4.00 0.62 -4.37
N MET A 58 -2.74 0.60 -4.79
CA MET A 58 -1.66 -0.09 -4.09
C MET A 58 -0.66 0.89 -3.49
N LEU A 59 -0.12 0.55 -2.33
CA LEU A 59 0.99 1.22 -1.67
C LEU A 59 2.11 0.20 -1.47
N CYS A 60 3.26 0.50 -2.04
CA CYS A 60 4.41 -0.39 -2.12
C CYS A 60 5.58 0.19 -1.32
N GLN A 61 6.25 -0.64 -0.55
CA GLN A 61 7.47 -0.30 0.18
C GLN A 61 8.64 -1.16 -0.31
N THR A 62 9.80 -0.55 -0.52
CA THR A 62 11.02 -1.21 -1.04
C THR A 62 12.01 -1.56 0.09
N GLU A 63 12.84 -2.59 -0.12
CA GLU A 63 13.73 -3.15 0.91
C GLU A 63 15.10 -2.44 1.03
N ASP A 64 15.86 -2.31 -0.07
CA ASP A 64 17.25 -1.82 -0.04
C ASP A 64 17.37 -0.31 0.16
N ASN A 65 16.42 0.44 -0.39
CA ASN A 65 16.34 1.87 -0.27
C ASN A 65 14.87 2.20 0.00
N PRO A 66 14.44 2.32 1.27
CA PRO A 66 13.03 2.39 1.60
C PRO A 66 12.40 3.60 0.94
N ARG A 67 11.45 3.31 0.05
CA ARG A 67 10.62 4.26 -0.68
C ARG A 67 9.18 3.84 -0.50
N LEU A 68 8.27 4.81 -0.50
CA LEU A 68 6.84 4.56 -0.58
C LEU A 68 6.34 4.95 -1.96
N VAL A 69 5.73 3.99 -2.66
CA VAL A 69 5.17 4.22 -3.99
C VAL A 69 3.68 3.92 -3.96
N VAL A 70 2.88 4.90 -4.33
CA VAL A 70 1.47 4.68 -4.64
C VAL A 70 1.38 4.26 -6.10
N TRP A 71 0.63 3.20 -6.36
CA TRP A 71 0.48 2.66 -7.70
C TRP A 71 -1.00 2.35 -7.99
N ASN A 72 -1.50 2.90 -9.09
CA ASN A 72 -2.77 2.51 -9.71
C ASN A 72 -2.50 1.47 -10.81
N PRO A 73 -2.83 0.20 -10.56
CA PRO A 73 -2.58 -0.88 -11.50
C PRO A 73 -3.42 -0.80 -12.77
N CYS A 74 -4.66 -0.36 -12.66
CA CYS A 74 -5.58 -0.26 -13.80
C CYS A 74 -5.16 0.82 -14.79
N THR A 75 -4.46 1.86 -14.34
CA THR A 75 -4.00 2.97 -15.20
C THR A 75 -2.49 2.97 -15.42
N GLY A 76 -1.75 2.10 -14.74
CA GLY A 76 -0.28 2.11 -14.71
C GLY A 76 0.32 3.34 -14.00
N GLN A 77 -0.49 4.23 -13.44
CA GLN A 77 0.01 5.47 -12.82
C GLN A 77 0.72 5.16 -11.51
N THR A 78 1.95 5.68 -11.37
CA THR A 78 2.74 5.56 -10.15
C THR A 78 3.05 6.94 -9.58
N ARG A 79 3.25 7.00 -8.27
CA ARG A 79 3.68 8.21 -7.56
C ARG A 79 4.61 7.83 -6.42
N LEU A 80 5.83 8.34 -6.48
CA LEU A 80 6.76 8.29 -5.35
C LEU A 80 6.29 9.28 -4.29
N ILE A 81 6.22 8.81 -3.04
CA ILE A 81 5.92 9.64 -1.88
C ILE A 81 7.24 10.00 -1.22
N GLU A 82 7.51 11.29 -1.11
CA GLU A 82 8.72 11.77 -0.44
C GLU A 82 8.54 11.65 1.09
N PRO A 83 9.57 11.17 1.82
CA PRO A 83 9.52 11.16 3.27
C PRO A 83 9.56 12.59 3.80
N ARG A 84 8.90 12.82 4.93
CA ARG A 84 9.07 14.08 5.66
C ARG A 84 10.49 14.24 6.23
N THR A 85 11.10 13.14 6.67
CA THR A 85 12.44 13.09 7.25
C THR A 85 13.28 12.00 6.58
N PHE A 86 12.91 10.75 6.80
CA PHE A 86 13.48 9.57 6.15
C PHE A 86 12.52 8.40 6.32
N TYR A 87 12.64 7.37 5.48
CA TYR A 87 11.94 6.10 5.66
C TYR A 87 12.83 5.05 6.32
N SER A 88 12.21 4.17 7.08
CA SER A 88 12.86 3.02 7.71
C SER A 88 12.18 1.74 7.25
N ASN A 89 12.96 0.66 7.11
CA ASN A 89 12.43 -0.68 6.80
C ASN A 89 11.54 -1.22 7.94
N TYR A 90 11.58 -0.59 9.13
CA TYR A 90 10.71 -0.92 10.26
C TYR A 90 9.42 -0.12 10.29
N ASP A 91 9.24 0.84 9.38
CA ASP A 91 8.01 1.61 9.30
C ASP A 91 6.85 0.71 8.90
N ARG A 92 5.69 0.91 9.53
CA ARG A 92 4.46 0.22 9.18
C ARG A 92 3.53 1.19 8.52
N CYS A 93 3.00 0.82 7.36
CA CYS A 93 2.07 1.67 6.64
C CYS A 93 0.67 1.05 6.55
N ALA A 94 -0.31 1.90 6.26
CA ALA A 94 -1.63 1.49 5.85
C ALA A 94 -2.17 2.50 4.81
N LEU A 95 -2.91 2.00 3.83
CA LEU A 95 -3.58 2.82 2.83
C LEU A 95 -5.08 2.85 3.13
N GLY A 96 -5.67 4.04 3.10
CA GLY A 96 -7.10 4.23 3.35
C GLY A 96 -7.63 5.47 2.65
N TYR A 97 -8.89 5.81 2.90
CA TYR A 97 -9.47 7.08 2.46
C TYR A 97 -10.46 7.61 3.48
N SER A 98 -10.61 8.92 3.53
CA SER A 98 -11.77 9.55 4.16
C SER A 98 -12.85 9.81 3.12
N SER A 99 -14.09 9.41 3.42
CA SER A 99 -15.25 9.73 2.61
C SER A 99 -15.82 11.07 3.05
N THR A 100 -15.43 12.15 2.38
CA THR A 100 -16.19 13.41 2.44
C THR A 100 -17.26 13.37 1.35
N SER A 101 -18.41 14.01 1.60
CA SER A 101 -19.71 13.89 0.90
C SER A 101 -19.72 14.00 -0.64
N SER A 102 -18.58 14.23 -1.31
CA SER A 102 -18.47 14.22 -2.78
C SER A 102 -17.22 13.55 -3.35
N ARG A 103 -16.17 13.25 -2.56
CA ARG A 103 -14.90 12.67 -3.07
C ARG A 103 -14.19 11.82 -2.01
N ARG A 104 -13.56 10.73 -2.46
CA ARG A 104 -12.59 9.97 -1.65
C ARG A 104 -11.29 10.75 -1.57
N SER A 105 -10.84 11.07 -0.36
CA SER A 105 -9.48 11.58 -0.15
C SER A 105 -8.62 10.44 0.38
N TYR A 106 -7.80 9.85 -0.50
CA TYR A 106 -6.89 8.77 -0.12
C TYR A 106 -5.76 9.29 0.76
N LYS A 107 -5.41 8.49 1.77
CA LYS A 107 -4.46 8.81 2.81
C LYS A 107 -3.58 7.61 3.11
N ILE A 108 -2.33 7.88 3.48
CA ILE A 108 -1.37 6.88 3.95
C ILE A 108 -1.11 7.15 5.42
N LEU A 109 -1.40 6.19 6.28
CA LEU A 109 -0.94 6.20 7.66
C LEU A 109 0.44 5.55 7.69
N ARG A 110 1.43 6.23 8.26
CA ARG A 110 2.76 5.71 8.54
C ARG A 110 3.01 5.74 10.03
N CYS A 111 3.37 4.61 10.60
CA CYS A 111 3.82 4.47 11.98
C CYS A 111 5.32 4.14 11.96
N CYS A 112 6.15 5.03 12.50
CA CYS A 112 7.59 4.83 12.63
C CYS A 112 7.97 4.63 14.09
N SER A 113 8.95 3.75 14.34
CA SER A 113 9.51 3.56 15.67
C SER A 113 11.02 3.75 15.65
N TYR A 114 11.51 4.58 16.56
CA TYR A 114 12.94 4.88 16.70
C TYR A 114 13.30 5.05 18.18
N ARG A 115 14.60 5.07 18.48
CA ARG A 115 15.11 5.42 19.81
C ARG A 115 15.51 6.88 19.81
N ASN A 116 15.01 7.66 20.77
CA ASN A 116 15.46 9.04 20.97
C ASN A 116 16.86 9.10 21.61
N ASP A 117 17.37 10.31 21.83
CA ASP A 117 18.69 10.54 22.45
C ASP A 117 18.85 9.89 23.83
N LYS A 118 17.72 9.67 24.53
CA LYS A 118 17.66 8.99 25.84
C LYS A 118 17.52 7.47 25.72
N ARG A 119 17.68 6.90 24.52
CA ARG A 119 17.49 5.48 24.18
C ARG A 119 16.10 4.92 24.47
N VAL A 120 15.10 5.79 24.65
CA VAL A 120 13.71 5.38 24.85
C VAL A 120 13.06 5.13 23.50
N LYS A 121 12.33 4.01 23.38
CA LYS A 121 11.55 3.70 22.17
C LYS A 121 10.39 4.69 22.07
N VAL A 122 10.38 5.45 20.98
CA VAL A 122 9.29 6.35 20.60
C VAL A 122 8.55 5.73 19.43
N VAL A 123 7.23 5.90 19.40
CA VAL A 123 6.38 5.57 18.26
C VAL A 123 5.70 6.86 17.84
N GLU A 124 5.89 7.24 16.58
CA GLU A 124 5.23 8.39 15.97
C GLU A 124 4.39 7.92 14.80
N SER A 125 3.29 8.64 14.57
CA SER A 125 2.34 8.35 13.51
C SER A 125 2.12 9.61 12.68
N GLU A 126 2.18 9.46 11.37
CA GLU A 126 1.98 10.54 10.41
C GLU A 126 0.96 10.11 9.36
N ILE A 127 0.17 11.06 8.88
CA ILE A 127 -0.83 10.83 7.84
C ILE A 127 -0.44 11.66 6.63
N TYR A 128 -0.19 11.01 5.50
CA TYR A 128 -0.02 11.66 4.22
C TYR A 128 -1.36 11.75 3.51
N GLU A 129 -1.70 12.92 2.98
CA GLU A 129 -2.87 13.11 2.13
C GLU A 129 -2.46 13.22 0.67
N ILE A 130 -2.92 12.24 -0.13
CA ILE A 130 -2.49 12.10 -1.53
C ILE A 130 -2.93 13.31 -2.36
N SER A 131 -4.12 13.85 -2.10
CA SER A 131 -4.68 14.98 -2.84
C SER A 131 -3.91 16.29 -2.63
N SER A 132 -3.36 16.51 -1.43
CA SER A 132 -2.62 17.72 -1.08
C SER A 132 -1.10 17.57 -1.13
N ASP A 133 -0.59 16.37 -1.43
CA ASP A 133 0.85 16.10 -1.49
C ASP A 133 1.58 16.45 -0.18
N SER A 134 0.95 16.18 0.96
CA SER A 134 1.45 16.68 2.23
C SER A 134 1.32 15.70 3.39
N TRP A 135 2.33 15.72 4.27
CA TRP A 135 2.34 15.01 5.54
C TRP A 135 1.74 15.87 6.65
N MET A 136 0.82 15.30 7.40
CA MET A 136 0.28 15.86 8.64
C MET A 136 0.72 14.97 9.81
N ARG A 137 1.28 15.58 10.85
CA ARG A 137 1.62 14.83 12.07
C ARG A 137 0.31 14.46 12.75
N SER A 138 0.01 13.17 12.89
CA SER A 138 -1.05 12.78 13.83
C SER A 138 -0.47 12.93 15.24
N SER A 139 -1.29 13.40 16.19
CA SER A 139 -0.84 13.57 17.59
C SER A 139 -0.13 12.30 18.08
N PRO A 140 0.90 12.40 18.94
CA PRO A 140 1.55 11.22 19.49
C PRO A 140 0.49 10.26 20.02
N CYS A 141 0.50 9.02 19.56
CA CYS A 141 -0.25 7.98 20.24
C CYS A 141 0.35 7.91 21.64
N HIS A 142 -0.36 8.44 22.65
CA HIS A 142 -0.03 8.16 24.03
C HIS A 142 -0.13 6.64 24.16
N ALA A 143 1.02 5.97 24.16
CA ALA A 143 1.07 4.58 24.53
C ALA A 143 0.47 4.52 25.94
N LEU A 144 -0.69 3.87 26.06
CA LEU A 144 -1.19 3.48 27.37
C LEU A 144 -0.09 2.59 27.95
N LEU A 145 0.68 3.14 28.89
CA LEU A 145 1.67 2.38 29.61
C LEU A 145 0.93 1.25 30.35
N PRO A 146 1.43 0.01 30.33
CA PRO A 146 0.87 -1.06 31.14
C PRO A 146 1.05 -0.66 32.61
N GLY A 147 -0.02 -0.29 33.29
CA GLY A 147 0.02 0.21 34.67
C GLY A 147 -1.09 1.18 35.08
N GLN A 148 -2.02 1.54 34.19
CA GLN A 148 -3.28 2.20 34.58
C GLN A 148 -4.43 1.20 34.49
N MET A 149 -4.51 0.32 35.48
CA MET A 149 -5.71 -0.39 35.91
C MET A 149 -5.71 -0.44 37.43
#